data_AF-A0A1B6FXJ1-F1
#
_entry.id   AF-A0A1B6FXJ1-F1
#
_cell.length_a   1.000
_cell.length_b   1.000
_cell.length_c   1.000
_cell.angle_alpha   90.00
_cell.angle_beta   90.00
_cell.angle_gamma   90.00
#
_symmetry.space_group_name_H-M   'P 1'
#
loop_
_entity.id
_entity.type
_entity.pdbx_description
1 polymer ?
#
loop_
_entity_poly.entity_id
_entity_poly.type
_entity_poly.pdbx_seq_one_letter_code
_entity_poly.pdbx_strand_id
1 'polypeptide(L)'
;LITASMTLVRAKIDQVIPRKRKGNIKQHEKGLQKFYDNVMQGILRHVNFDIVKCVLIASPGFVRDQFYEFMMQEAVKTDNKLLLDNKSKFLLIHASSGFKHSLREVLMDPAVTAKMAD
;
A
#
# COMPACT_ATOMS: atom_id res chain seq x y z
N LEU A 1 8.02 -6.70 -4.70
CA LEU A 1 8.98 -6.01 -5.58
C LEU A 1 8.99 -6.73 -6.92
N ILE A 2 8.67 -6.02 -7.99
CA ILE A 2 8.62 -6.55 -9.35
C ILE A 2 9.91 -6.10 -10.02
N THR A 3 10.71 -7.07 -10.45
CA THR A 3 11.88 -6.84 -11.32
C THR A 3 11.54 -7.31 -12.73
N ALA A 4 12.31 -6.89 -13.72
CA ALA A 4 12.10 -7.28 -15.13
C ALA A 4 12.04 -8.81 -15.32
N SER A 5 12.72 -9.57 -14.46
CA SER A 5 12.82 -11.04 -14.58
C SER A 5 11.90 -11.80 -13.61
N MET A 6 11.55 -11.21 -12.46
CA MET A 6 10.77 -11.92 -11.43
C MET A 6 9.98 -11.01 -10.48
N THR A 7 8.88 -11.56 -9.95
CA THR A 7 8.05 -10.96 -8.90
C THR A 7 8.41 -11.57 -7.55
N LEU A 8 8.96 -10.76 -6.64
CA LEU A 8 9.30 -11.18 -5.28
C LEU A 8 8.29 -10.65 -4.26
N VAL A 9 7.73 -11.57 -3.46
CA VAL A 9 6.89 -11.24 -2.31
C VAL A 9 7.81 -10.98 -1.12
N ARG A 10 7.96 -9.71 -0.73
CA ARG A 10 8.88 -9.31 0.36
C ARG A 10 8.24 -9.44 1.74
N ALA A 11 6.96 -9.13 1.86
CA ALA A 11 6.20 -9.24 3.08
C ALA A 11 4.78 -9.71 2.76
N LYS A 12 4.22 -10.55 3.63
CA LYS A 12 2.78 -10.85 3.69
C LYS A 12 2.32 -10.44 5.09
N ILE A 13 1.41 -9.47 5.16
CA ILE A 13 0.83 -9.01 6.43
C ILE A 13 -0.61 -9.53 6.46
N ASP A 14 -0.86 -10.45 7.39
CA ASP A 14 -2.15 -11.08 7.58
C ASP A 14 -2.60 -10.79 9.01
N GLN A 15 -3.64 -9.97 9.17
CA GLN A 15 -4.11 -9.52 10.46
C GLN A 15 -5.64 -9.62 10.52
N VAL A 16 -6.14 -10.24 11.59
CA VAL A 16 -7.58 -10.34 11.83
C VAL A 16 -8.09 -8.99 12.31
N ILE A 17 -8.83 -8.29 11.45
CA ILE A 17 -9.52 -7.04 11.81
C ILE A 17 -10.93 -7.38 12.31
N PRO A 18 -11.27 -7.06 13.58
CA PRO A 18 -12.61 -7.31 14.11
C PRO A 18 -13.68 -6.62 13.27
N ARG A 19 -14.81 -7.28 13.01
CA ARG A 19 -15.93 -6.64 12.30
C ARG A 19 -16.54 -5.53 13.15
N LYS A 20 -17.07 -4.49 12.50
CA LYS A 20 -17.84 -3.43 13.17
C LYS A 20 -19.04 -4.07 13.89
N ARG A 21 -19.12 -3.92 15.22
CA ARG A 21 -20.26 -4.36 16.05
C ARG A 21 -20.90 -3.14 16.69
N LYS A 22 -22.23 -3.15 16.80
CA LYS A 22 -23.01 -2.10 17.49
C LYS A 22 -22.54 -2.05 18.96
N GLY A 23 -21.88 -0.95 19.35
CA GLY A 23 -21.31 -0.75 20.70
C GLY A 23 -19.77 -0.79 20.79
N ASN A 24 -19.08 -1.55 19.93
CA ASN A 24 -17.61 -1.74 19.99
C ASN A 24 -16.90 -1.36 18.67
N ILE A 25 -17.08 -0.12 18.21
CA ILE A 25 -16.43 0.39 16.98
C ILE A 25 -14.92 0.60 17.20
N LYS A 26 -14.52 1.01 18.41
CA LYS A 26 -13.12 1.33 18.76
C LYS A 26 -12.14 0.18 18.51
N GLN A 27 -12.56 -1.08 18.68
CA GLN A 27 -11.71 -2.25 18.44
C GLN A 27 -11.42 -2.45 16.95
N HIS A 28 -12.39 -2.15 16.09
CA HIS A 28 -12.22 -2.23 14.64
C HIS A 28 -11.22 -1.16 14.16
N GLU A 29 -11.41 0.09 14.57
CA GLU A 29 -10.52 1.20 14.20
C GLU A 29 -9.09 0.95 14.68
N LYS A 30 -8.91 0.48 15.92
CA LYS A 30 -7.59 0.11 16.46
C LYS A 30 -6.93 -1.03 15.67
N GLY A 31 -7.72 -2.02 15.25
CA GLY A 31 -7.24 -3.12 14.42
C GLY A 31 -6.78 -2.66 13.03
N LEU A 32 -7.54 -1.75 12.42
CA LEU A 32 -7.27 -1.15 11.12
C LEU A 32 -6.02 -0.25 11.16
N GLN A 33 -5.89 0.58 12.19
CA GLN A 33 -4.72 1.43 12.39
C GLN A 33 -3.44 0.60 12.56
N LYS A 34 -3.48 -0.45 13.41
CA LYS A 34 -2.35 -1.37 13.57
C LYS A 34 -2.00 -2.10 12.26
N PHE A 35 -2.99 -2.42 11.44
CA PHE A 35 -2.75 -3.00 10.13
C PHE A 35 -2.01 -2.02 9.21
N TYR A 36 -2.42 -0.75 9.17
CA TYR A 36 -1.73 0.28 8.39
C TYR A 36 -0.31 0.55 8.88
N ASP A 37 -0.08 0.61 10.18
CA ASP A 37 1.27 0.73 10.77
C ASP A 37 2.18 -0.41 10.29
N ASN A 38 1.70 -1.66 10.36
CA ASN A 38 2.45 -2.82 9.93
C ASN A 38 2.79 -2.75 8.43
N VAL A 39 1.84 -2.29 7.60
CA VAL A 39 2.05 -2.13 6.15
C VAL A 39 3.09 -1.05 5.87
N MET A 40 3.00 0.10 6.54
CA MET A 40 3.97 1.20 6.39
C MET A 40 5.38 0.76 6.81
N GLN A 41 5.52 0.05 7.94
CA GLN A 41 6.80 -0.52 8.37
C GLN A 41 7.34 -1.55 7.36
N GLY A 42 6.47 -2.39 6.79
CA GLY A 42 6.85 -3.34 5.76
C GLY A 42 7.38 -2.66 4.49
N ILE A 43 6.78 -1.53 4.09
CA ILE A 43 7.24 -0.73 2.95
C ILE A 43 8.61 -0.14 3.27
N LEU A 44 8.77 0.57 4.40
CA LEU A 44 10.03 1.21 4.78
C LEU A 44 11.19 0.21 4.91
N ARG A 45 10.92 -1.03 5.34
CA ARG A 45 11.96 -2.06 5.53
C ARG A 45 12.38 -2.75 4.23
N HIS A 46 11.46 -2.90 3.27
CA HIS A 46 11.70 -3.73 2.08
C HIS A 46 11.77 -2.97 0.77
N VAL A 47 11.31 -1.72 0.74
CA VAL A 47 11.27 -0.88 -0.46
C VAL A 47 12.36 0.17 -0.34
N ASN A 48 13.34 0.11 -1.23
CA ASN A 48 14.28 1.20 -1.42
C ASN A 48 13.73 2.17 -2.49
N PHE A 49 13.33 3.37 -2.07
CA PHE A 49 12.72 4.37 -2.94
C PHE A 49 13.69 4.95 -3.98
N ASP A 50 15.00 4.83 -3.79
CA ASP A 50 16.00 5.32 -4.75
C ASP A 50 16.05 4.43 -6.01
N ILE A 51 15.84 3.13 -5.83
CA ILE A 51 15.91 2.13 -6.91
C ILE A 51 14.55 1.95 -7.59
N VAL A 52 13.46 2.13 -6.84
CA VAL A 52 12.11 1.85 -7.32
C VAL A 52 11.57 3.03 -8.14
N LYS A 53 11.16 2.76 -9.39
CA LYS A 53 10.52 3.74 -10.28
C LYS A 53 9.16 4.21 -9.75
N CYS A 54 8.31 3.28 -9.34
CA CYS A 54 6.96 3.58 -8.84
C CYS A 54 6.49 2.58 -7.78
N VAL A 55 5.62 3.03 -6.88
CA VAL A 55 5.01 2.22 -5.82
C VAL A 55 3.51 2.16 -6.07
N LEU A 56 3.02 0.96 -6.40
CA LEU A 56 1.61 0.71 -6.65
C LEU A 56 0.92 0.34 -5.34
N ILE A 57 -0.13 1.08 -4.98
CA ILE A 57 -1.03 0.77 -3.88
C ILE A 57 -2.37 0.36 -4.51
N ALA A 58 -2.72 -0.91 -4.35
CA ALA A 58 -3.93 -1.48 -4.94
C ALA A 58 -4.79 -2.16 -3.88
N SER A 59 -6.10 -1.90 -3.92
CA SER A 59 -7.07 -2.52 -3.03
C SER A 59 -8.48 -2.51 -3.63
N PRO A 60 -9.35 -3.43 -3.20
CA PRO A 60 -10.79 -3.30 -3.43
C PRO A 60 -11.38 -2.20 -2.53
N GLY A 61 -12.21 -1.33 -3.11
CA GLY A 61 -12.89 -0.25 -2.39
C GLY A 61 -11.96 0.89 -1.96
N PHE A 62 -12.24 1.49 -0.80
CA PHE A 62 -11.61 2.72 -0.31
C PHE A 62 -10.36 2.51 0.55
N VAL A 63 -9.91 1.26 0.73
CA VAL A 63 -8.80 0.93 1.65
C VAL A 63 -7.49 1.58 1.20
N ARG A 64 -7.22 1.64 -0.11
CA ARG A 64 -6.03 2.30 -0.67
C ARG A 64 -5.99 3.79 -0.36
N ASP A 65 -7.14 4.46 -0.43
CA ASP A 65 -7.21 5.91 -0.27
C ASP A 65 -7.03 6.26 1.21
N GLN A 66 -7.69 5.50 2.09
CA GLN A 66 -7.50 5.60 3.54
C GLN A 66 -6.06 5.29 3.97
N PHE A 67 -5.45 4.24 3.41
CA PHE A 67 -4.06 3.90 3.71
C PHE A 67 -3.10 4.98 3.22
N TYR A 68 -3.30 5.53 2.03
CA TYR A 68 -2.47 6.58 1.48
C TYR A 68 -2.54 7.86 2.31
N GLU A 69 -3.74 8.25 2.74
CA GLU A 69 -3.93 9.38 3.64
C GLU A 69 -3.24 9.13 4.98
N PHE A 70 -3.42 7.95 5.56
CA PHE A 70 -2.76 7.54 6.81
C PHE A 70 -1.24 7.62 6.71
N MET A 71 -0.67 7.04 5.65
CA MET A 71 0.78 7.05 5.39
C MET A 71 1.32 8.47 5.23
N MET A 72 0.59 9.35 4.54
CA MET A 72 0.98 10.76 4.39
C MET A 72 0.93 11.52 5.72
N GLN A 73 -0.12 11.30 6.52
CA GLN A 73 -0.22 11.90 7.86
C GLN A 73 0.90 11.42 8.78
N GLU A 74 1.24 10.14 8.75
CA GLU A 74 2.32 9.56 9.55
C GLU A 74 3.69 10.04 9.08
N ALA A 75 3.91 10.15 7.76
CA ALA A 75 5.13 10.71 7.19
C ALA A 75 5.37 12.16 7.63
N VAL A 76 4.32 12.99 7.68
CA VAL A 76 4.42 14.36 8.21
C VAL A 76 4.72 14.37 9.71
N LYS A 77 4.06 13.50 10.50
CA LYS A 77 4.29 13.41 11.95
C LYS A 77 5.71 12.96 12.31
N THR A 78 6.27 12.06 11.51
CA THR A 78 7.61 11.50 11.72
C THR A 78 8.72 12.28 10.99
N ASP A 79 8.36 13.36 10.29
CA ASP A 79 9.23 14.14 9.41
C ASP A 79 10.07 13.26 8.45
N ASN A 80 9.41 12.22 7.92
CA ASN A 80 10.08 11.20 7.12
C ASN A 80 10.21 11.66 5.66
N LYS A 81 11.31 12.37 5.39
CA LYS A 81 11.64 12.95 4.08
C LYS A 81 11.57 11.94 2.93
N LEU A 82 11.92 10.68 3.18
CA LEU A 82 11.87 9.62 2.16
C LEU A 82 10.45 9.44 1.58
N LEU A 83 9.42 9.47 2.42
CA LEU A 83 8.03 9.31 1.96
C LEU A 83 7.48 10.59 1.33
N LEU A 84 7.87 11.75 1.86
CA LEU A 84 7.43 13.06 1.40
C LEU A 84 8.00 13.39 0.01
N ASP A 85 9.30 13.18 -0.19
CA ASP A 85 9.99 13.47 -1.45
C ASP A 85 9.56 12.50 -2.56
N ASN A 86 9.25 11.24 -2.20
CA ASN A 86 8.81 10.22 -3.13
C ASN A 86 7.29 10.14 -3.30
N LYS A 87 6.53 11.15 -2.82
CA LYS A 87 5.06 11.19 -2.92
C LYS A 87 4.54 10.97 -4.35
N SER A 88 5.23 11.53 -5.35
CA SER A 88 4.87 11.42 -6.78
C SER A 88 5.02 10.01 -7.36
N LYS A 89 5.82 9.15 -6.72
CA LYS A 89 6.04 7.75 -7.12
C LYS A 89 4.89 6.83 -6.70
N PHE A 90 4.05 7.25 -5.75
CA PHE A 90 2.90 6.47 -5.32
C PHE A 90 1.75 6.58 -6.33
N LEU A 91 1.18 5.43 -6.69
CA LEU A 91 0.04 5.30 -7.59
C LEU A 91 -1.06 4.49 -6.93
N LEU A 92 -2.27 5.03 -6.96
CA LEU A 92 -3.47 4.39 -6.42
C LEU A 92 -4.19 3.68 -7.56
N ILE A 93 -4.31 2.34 -7.47
CA ILE A 93 -4.91 1.51 -8.53
C ILE A 93 -6.03 0.66 -7.95
N HIS A 94 -7.00 0.32 -8.78
CA HIS A 94 -8.10 -0.56 -8.37
C HIS A 94 -7.64 -2.01 -8.45
N ALA A 95 -8.02 -2.82 -7.45
CA ALA A 95 -7.83 -4.26 -7.51
C ALA A 95 -9.09 -4.95 -7.02
N SER A 96 -9.48 -6.03 -7.70
CA SER A 96 -10.58 -6.90 -7.27
C SER A 96 -10.34 -7.55 -5.91
N SER A 97 -9.08 -7.85 -5.56
CA SER A 97 -8.71 -8.50 -4.30
C SER A 97 -7.33 -8.05 -3.79
N GLY A 98 -7.04 -8.35 -2.52
CA GLY A 98 -5.72 -8.14 -1.88
C GLY A 98 -4.74 -9.30 -2.05
N PHE A 99 -5.02 -10.27 -2.92
CA PHE A 99 -4.17 -11.46 -3.11
C PHE A 99 -3.27 -11.37 -4.34
N LYS A 100 -2.29 -12.28 -4.41
CA LYS A 100 -1.25 -12.29 -5.47
C LYS A 100 -1.82 -12.33 -6.90
N HIS A 101 -3.00 -12.93 -7.11
CA HIS A 101 -3.59 -13.04 -8.45
C HIS A 101 -4.06 -11.69 -8.99
N SER A 102 -4.51 -10.77 -8.12
CA SER A 102 -4.93 -9.42 -8.53
C SER A 102 -3.76 -8.54 -8.99
N LEU A 103 -2.52 -8.95 -8.75
CA LEU A 103 -1.34 -8.24 -9.27
C LEU A 103 -1.33 -8.24 -10.81
N ARG A 104 -1.85 -9.28 -11.47
CA ARG A 104 -1.96 -9.30 -12.94
C ARG A 104 -2.96 -8.26 -13.45
N GLU A 105 -4.09 -8.12 -12.78
CA GLU A 105 -5.12 -7.13 -13.10
C GLU A 105 -4.56 -5.70 -12.99
N VAL A 106 -3.87 -5.41 -11.89
CA VAL A 106 -3.25 -4.10 -11.63
C VAL A 106 -2.20 -3.73 -12.70
N LEU A 107 -1.41 -4.70 -13.16
CA LEU A 107 -0.39 -4.47 -14.20
C LEU A 107 -0.98 -4.26 -15.59
N MET A 108 -2.17 -4.79 -15.86
CA MET A 108 -2.88 -4.57 -17.13
C MET A 108 -3.62 -3.24 -17.18
N ASP A 109 -3.70 -2.51 -16.06
CA ASP A 109 -4.34 -1.20 -16.02
C ASP A 109 -3.53 -0.21 -16.88
N PRO A 110 -4.20 0.53 -17.80
CA PRO A 110 -3.53 1.51 -18.66
C PRO A 110 -2.82 2.61 -17.86
N ALA A 111 -3.30 2.97 -16.66
CA ALA A 111 -2.65 3.96 -15.80
C ALA A 111 -1.28 3.48 -15.29
N VAL A 112 -1.12 2.18 -15.05
CA VAL A 112 0.15 1.57 -14.66
C VAL A 112 1.05 1.38 -15.86
N THR A 113 0.50 0.93 -16.98
CA THR A 113 1.25 0.67 -18.21
C THR A 113 1.89 1.95 -18.74
N ALA A 114 1.17 3.08 -18.74
CA ALA A 114 1.72 4.38 -19.14
C ALA A 114 2.91 4.82 -18.27
N LYS A 115 2.87 4.53 -16.96
CA LYS A 115 3.91 4.94 -16.00
C LYS A 115 5.03 3.90 -15.83
N MET A 116 4.86 2.69 -16.36
CA MET A 116 5.89 1.65 -16.44
C MET A 116 6.63 1.64 -17.78
N ALA A 117 6.01 2.17 -18.84
CA ALA A 117 6.65 2.33 -20.14
C ALA A 117 7.73 3.44 -20.15
N ASP A 118 7.66 4.37 -19.19
CA ASP A 118 8.71 5.34 -18.83
C ASP A 118 9.80 4.69 -17.93
#